data_AF-A0A1L7WZQ8-F1
#
_entry.id   AF-A0A1L7WZQ8-F1
#
_cell.length_a   1.000
_cell.length_b   1.000
_cell.length_c   1.000
_cell.angle_alpha   90.00
_cell.angle_beta   90.00
_cell.angle_gamma   90.00
#
_symmetry.space_group_name_H-M   'P 1'
#
loop_
_entity.id
_entity.type
_entity.pdbx_description
1 polymer ?
#
loop_
_entity_poly.entity_id
_entity_poly.type
_entity_poly.pdbx_seq_one_letter_code
_entity_poly.pdbx_strand_id
1 'polypeptide(L)'
;MHVLGPSTIRSLLSANATSLVNASALVTPSAPYTRFAEGQNNCQVIGNADVYGIGIRLNYYLQWAAIVVATWIAPKQVEPGRLNSHIVTISVYTNTFIGVAHGSLIVVEWWIVYFMTFVLTLGFVPVNTVLLKRPIYNLGFLGLLWSMIIFAACWLWFKGVDIDHKDGCMVKVFLFFFKVNVDNKKWRTIFEIGSVISCFVGTIFLLVSLFRVYIYAFRRKGDGRSEGESRDEKGSFYVKSGLTAFQLLFGAISILQIEMTMKINNVDVSASPLVSSGQLIPFVMGICTLVAVFAAGFKNMRRKENASSSGTLGS
;
A
#
# COMPACT_ATOMS: atom_id res chain seq x y z
N MET A 1 -46.50 3.12 7.35
CA MET A 1 -45.30 3.01 6.48
C MET A 1 -45.64 3.61 5.13
N HIS A 2 -45.19 4.84 4.85
CA HIS A 2 -45.43 5.49 3.56
C HIS A 2 -44.37 5.03 2.56
N VAL A 3 -44.78 4.26 1.55
CA VAL A 3 -43.96 3.85 0.43
C VAL A 3 -43.80 5.07 -0.49
N LEU A 4 -42.58 5.57 -0.64
CA LEU A 4 -42.27 6.67 -1.56
C LEU A 4 -42.45 6.18 -3.01
N GLY A 5 -43.19 6.96 -3.81
CA GLY A 5 -43.47 6.65 -5.21
C GLY A 5 -42.23 6.79 -6.12
N PRO A 6 -42.18 6.03 -7.24
CA PRO A 6 -41.04 5.99 -8.15
C PRO A 6 -40.69 7.32 -8.83
N SER A 7 -41.59 8.32 -8.81
CA SER A 7 -41.34 9.67 -9.32
C SER A 7 -40.40 10.48 -8.43
N THR A 8 -40.49 10.34 -7.10
CA THR A 8 -39.64 11.06 -6.13
C THR A 8 -38.20 10.55 -6.14
N ILE A 9 -37.98 9.27 -6.48
CA ILE A 9 -36.64 8.69 -6.61
C ILE A 9 -35.90 9.26 -7.84
N ARG A 10 -36.61 9.53 -8.95
CA ARG A 10 -36.00 10.12 -10.15
C ARG A 10 -35.57 11.58 -9.94
N SER A 11 -36.33 12.39 -9.20
CA SER A 11 -35.95 13.78 -8.94
C SER A 11 -34.76 13.90 -7.97
N LEU A 12 -34.61 12.96 -7.03
CA LEU A 12 -33.44 12.91 -6.13
C LEU A 12 -32.16 12.44 -6.85
N LEU A 13 -32.30 11.60 -7.88
CA LEU A 13 -31.15 11.15 -8.68
C LEU A 13 -30.65 12.21 -9.67
N SER A 14 -31.53 13.05 -10.24
CA SER A 14 -31.10 14.11 -11.16
C SER A 14 -30.48 15.32 -10.45
N ALA A 15 -30.94 15.65 -9.24
CA ALA A 15 -30.42 16.81 -8.49
C ALA A 15 -28.98 16.61 -7.96
N ASN A 16 -28.52 15.35 -7.79
CA ASN A 16 -27.17 15.05 -7.30
C ASN A 16 -26.12 14.89 -8.42
N ALA A 17 -26.54 14.65 -9.67
CA ALA A 17 -25.61 14.42 -10.77
C ALA A 17 -24.83 15.70 -11.14
N THR A 18 -25.47 16.87 -11.13
CA THR A 18 -24.84 18.15 -11.44
C THR A 18 -23.89 18.64 -10.33
N SER A 19 -24.14 18.29 -9.06
CA SER A 19 -23.23 18.63 -7.96
C SER A 19 -21.98 17.76 -7.93
N LEU A 20 -22.05 16.50 -8.38
CA LEU A 20 -20.89 15.61 -8.49
C LEU A 20 -19.95 16.03 -9.62
N VAL A 21 -20.47 16.52 -10.75
CA VAL A 21 -19.66 16.98 -11.88
C VAL A 21 -18.86 18.25 -11.53
N ASN A 22 -19.40 19.14 -10.71
CA ASN A 22 -18.68 20.34 -10.27
C ASN A 22 -17.57 20.04 -9.25
N ALA A 23 -17.66 18.95 -8.48
CA ALA A 23 -16.57 18.53 -7.61
C ALA A 23 -15.34 18.00 -8.39
N SER A 24 -15.55 17.51 -9.62
CA SER A 24 -14.46 17.05 -10.51
C SER A 24 -13.64 18.20 -11.09
N ALA A 25 -14.16 19.42 -11.14
CA ALA A 25 -13.47 20.60 -11.68
C ALA A 25 -12.38 21.17 -10.74
N LEU A 26 -12.33 20.74 -9.48
CA LEU A 26 -11.26 21.09 -8.53
C LEU A 26 -10.04 20.17 -8.61
N VAL A 27 -10.07 19.17 -9.50
CA VAL A 27 -8.94 18.30 -9.78
C VAL A 27 -8.32 18.76 -11.10
N THR A 28 -7.57 19.85 -11.09
CA THR A 28 -6.59 20.07 -12.15
C THR A 28 -5.55 18.95 -12.02
N PRO A 29 -5.46 18.02 -12.98
CA PRO A 29 -4.49 16.94 -12.89
C PRO A 29 -3.09 17.56 -12.84
N SER A 30 -2.33 17.26 -11.79
CA SER A 30 -0.87 17.39 -11.83
C SER A 30 -0.36 16.63 -13.05
N ALA A 31 0.80 17.04 -13.60
CA ALA A 31 1.44 16.39 -14.76
C ALA A 31 1.19 14.87 -14.73
N PRO A 32 0.33 14.32 -15.62
CA PRO A 32 -0.37 13.07 -15.29
C PRO A 32 0.50 11.82 -15.40
N TYR A 33 1.79 12.00 -15.70
CA TYR A 33 2.69 10.91 -16.01
C TYR A 33 4.16 11.28 -15.82
N THR A 34 4.96 10.27 -15.48
CA THR A 34 6.40 10.39 -15.28
C THR A 34 7.12 10.41 -16.63
N ARG A 35 7.92 11.45 -16.86
CA ARG A 35 8.62 11.68 -18.14
C ARG A 35 9.98 12.33 -17.92
N PHE A 36 10.84 12.27 -18.92
CA PHE A 36 12.02 13.13 -18.94
C PHE A 36 11.65 14.59 -19.22
N ALA A 37 12.39 15.52 -18.62
CA ALA A 37 12.29 16.94 -18.93
C ALA A 37 12.63 17.20 -20.41
N GLU A 38 11.93 18.15 -21.01
CA GLU A 38 12.14 18.56 -22.41
C GLU A 38 13.55 19.19 -22.57
N GLY A 39 14.26 18.78 -23.62
CA GLY A 39 15.65 19.19 -23.91
C GLY A 39 16.56 18.00 -24.19
N GLN A 40 17.36 18.08 -25.27
CA GLN A 40 18.19 16.96 -25.74
C GLN A 40 19.20 16.46 -24.69
N ASN A 41 19.73 17.36 -23.86
CA ASN A 41 20.75 17.03 -22.85
C ASN A 41 20.22 16.98 -21.42
N ASN A 42 18.90 17.15 -21.21
CA ASN A 42 18.34 17.09 -19.87
C ASN A 42 17.90 15.66 -19.53
N CYS A 43 18.56 15.04 -18.55
CA CYS A 43 18.23 13.73 -18.01
C CYS A 43 17.44 13.80 -16.69
N GLN A 44 16.88 14.97 -16.37
CA GLN A 44 16.01 15.15 -15.22
C GLN A 44 14.70 14.38 -15.44
N VAL A 45 14.35 13.55 -14.47
CA VAL A 45 13.08 12.83 -14.44
C VAL A 45 12.04 13.69 -13.73
N ILE A 46 10.96 14.04 -14.43
CA ILE A 46 9.78 14.68 -13.84
C ILE A 46 8.83 13.55 -13.42
N GLY A 47 8.67 13.37 -12.12
CA GLY A 47 7.89 12.28 -11.56
C GLY A 47 6.40 12.57 -11.40
N ASN A 48 5.58 11.52 -11.49
CA ASN A 48 4.16 11.60 -11.20
C ASN A 48 3.91 11.69 -9.70
N ALA A 49 3.57 12.90 -9.25
CA ALA A 49 3.30 13.18 -7.86
C ALA A 49 2.03 12.50 -7.32
N ASP A 50 1.12 12.07 -8.18
CA ASP A 50 -0.09 11.31 -7.81
C ASP A 50 0.15 9.80 -7.69
N VAL A 51 1.38 9.33 -7.94
CA VAL A 51 1.81 7.94 -7.74
C VAL A 51 2.75 7.83 -6.53
N TYR A 52 3.75 8.70 -6.45
CA TYR A 52 4.78 8.65 -5.39
C TYR A 52 5.20 10.04 -4.90
N GLY A 53 4.31 11.04 -5.01
CA GLY A 53 4.49 12.34 -4.38
C GLY A 53 4.68 12.24 -2.87
N ILE A 54 5.09 13.35 -2.26
CA ILE A 54 5.48 13.36 -0.86
C ILE A 54 4.33 12.93 0.06
N GLY A 55 3.09 13.35 -0.21
CA GLY A 55 1.92 12.93 0.58
C GLY A 55 1.65 11.43 0.54
N ILE A 56 1.79 10.80 -0.64
CA ILE A 56 1.57 9.36 -0.82
C ILE A 56 2.69 8.57 -0.13
N ARG A 57 3.95 8.96 -0.30
CA ARG A 57 5.09 8.31 0.37
C ARG A 57 4.97 8.37 1.89
N LEU A 58 4.71 9.57 2.44
CA LEU A 58 4.52 9.74 3.88
C LEU A 58 3.34 8.92 4.40
N ASN A 59 2.25 8.80 3.63
CA ASN A 59 1.16 7.91 4.00
C ASN A 59 1.61 6.45 4.17
N TYR A 60 2.35 5.88 3.21
CA TYR A 60 2.85 4.51 3.33
C TYR A 60 3.77 4.34 4.55
N TYR A 61 4.65 5.32 4.80
CA TYR A 61 5.57 5.27 5.94
C TYR A 61 4.83 5.33 7.28
N LEU A 62 3.85 6.24 7.40
CA LEU A 62 3.02 6.37 8.59
C LEU A 62 2.12 5.15 8.80
N GLN A 63 1.52 4.59 7.75
CA GLN A 63 0.70 3.39 7.84
C GLN A 63 1.52 2.16 8.24
N TRP A 64 2.72 1.99 7.67
CA TRP A 64 3.65 0.94 8.09
C TRP A 64 3.98 1.06 9.59
N ALA A 65 4.40 2.26 10.03
CA ALA A 65 4.72 2.50 11.44
C ALA A 65 3.51 2.25 12.35
N ALA A 66 2.33 2.75 11.95
CA ALA A 66 1.09 2.58 12.69
C ALA A 66 0.73 1.10 12.84
N ILE A 67 0.85 0.30 11.77
CA ILE A 67 0.52 -1.13 11.80
C ILE A 67 1.51 -1.90 12.66
N VAL A 68 2.82 -1.62 12.53
CA VAL A 68 3.84 -2.23 13.40
C VAL A 68 3.52 -1.94 14.86
N VAL A 69 3.26 -0.68 15.24
CA VAL A 69 2.90 -0.31 16.61
C VAL A 69 1.57 -0.97 17.05
N ALA A 70 0.56 -0.98 16.18
CA ALA A 70 -0.75 -1.55 16.47
C ALA A 70 -0.68 -3.03 16.81
N THR A 71 0.21 -3.80 16.18
CA THR A 71 0.38 -5.23 16.51
C THR A 71 0.76 -5.46 17.99
N TRP A 72 1.39 -4.47 18.64
CA TRP A 72 1.79 -4.54 20.04
C TRP A 72 0.75 -3.95 20.99
N ILE A 73 0.27 -2.73 20.73
CA ILE A 73 -0.54 -1.99 21.71
C ILE A 73 -2.06 -2.04 21.45
N ALA A 74 -2.46 -2.23 20.19
CA ALA A 74 -3.86 -2.19 19.79
C ALA A 74 -4.14 -3.08 18.56
N PRO A 75 -4.08 -4.43 18.69
CA PRO A 75 -4.21 -5.34 17.55
C PRO A 75 -5.50 -5.17 16.75
N LYS A 76 -6.58 -4.70 17.39
CA LYS A 76 -7.87 -4.40 16.76
C LYS A 76 -7.81 -3.24 15.75
N GLN A 77 -6.82 -2.35 15.86
CA GLN A 77 -6.63 -1.21 14.93
C GLN A 77 -5.83 -1.58 13.67
N VAL A 78 -5.25 -2.78 13.62
CA VAL A 78 -4.51 -3.24 12.43
C VAL A 78 -5.44 -3.37 11.22
N GLU A 79 -6.68 -3.82 11.43
CA GLU A 79 -7.65 -4.07 10.36
C GLU A 79 -8.07 -2.80 9.59
N PRO A 80 -8.51 -1.71 10.25
CA PRO A 80 -8.76 -0.44 9.58
C PRO A 80 -7.51 0.12 8.87
N GLY A 81 -6.33 0.00 9.49
CA GLY A 81 -5.08 0.45 8.88
C GLY A 81 -4.76 -0.27 7.57
N ARG A 82 -4.97 -1.59 7.52
CA ARG A 82 -4.80 -2.39 6.28
C ARG A 82 -5.77 -1.96 5.19
N LEU A 83 -7.04 -1.77 5.54
CA LEU A 83 -8.06 -1.32 4.58
C LEU A 83 -7.68 0.01 3.94
N ASN A 84 -7.25 0.98 4.76
CA ASN A 84 -6.78 2.27 4.26
C ASN A 84 -5.59 2.10 3.29
N SER A 85 -4.66 1.21 3.62
CA SER A 85 -3.52 0.94 2.75
C SER A 85 -3.90 0.28 1.42
N HIS A 86 -4.87 -0.63 1.43
CA HIS A 86 -5.40 -1.23 0.21
C HIS A 86 -6.02 -0.18 -0.71
N ILE A 87 -6.81 0.75 -0.17
CA ILE A 87 -7.44 1.83 -0.95
C ILE A 87 -6.37 2.69 -1.63
N VAL A 88 -5.34 3.11 -0.90
CA VAL A 88 -4.23 3.89 -1.47
C VAL A 88 -3.48 3.08 -2.52
N THR A 89 -3.25 1.78 -2.27
CA THR A 89 -2.55 0.91 -3.20
C THR A 89 -3.30 0.73 -4.52
N ILE A 90 -4.62 0.57 -4.48
CA ILE A 90 -5.45 0.54 -5.69
C ILE A 90 -5.31 1.86 -6.46
N SER A 91 -5.33 3.00 -5.76
CA SER A 91 -5.17 4.32 -6.39
C SER A 91 -3.82 4.46 -7.09
N VAL A 92 -2.73 4.09 -6.40
CA VAL A 92 -1.37 4.12 -6.95
C VAL A 92 -1.28 3.22 -8.18
N TYR A 93 -1.78 1.99 -8.10
CA TYR A 93 -1.78 1.06 -9.23
C TYR A 93 -2.60 1.55 -10.40
N THR A 94 -3.78 2.11 -10.15
CA THR A 94 -4.64 2.65 -11.21
C THR A 94 -3.89 3.78 -11.94
N ASN A 95 -3.30 4.72 -11.21
CA ASN A 95 -2.53 5.82 -11.80
C ASN A 95 -1.30 5.32 -12.57
N THR A 96 -0.54 4.38 -12.02
CA THR A 96 0.61 3.77 -12.70
C THR A 96 0.17 3.07 -13.99
N PHE A 97 -0.89 2.25 -13.97
CA PHE A 97 -1.35 1.55 -15.18
C PHE A 97 -1.93 2.49 -16.23
N ILE A 98 -2.57 3.59 -15.83
CA ILE A 98 -2.97 4.66 -16.77
C ILE A 98 -1.71 5.27 -17.42
N GLY A 99 -0.67 5.59 -16.64
CA GLY A 99 0.61 6.07 -17.16
C GLY A 99 1.24 5.10 -18.17
N VAL A 100 1.24 3.81 -17.84
CA VAL A 100 1.68 2.74 -18.74
C VAL A 100 0.90 2.71 -20.05
N ALA A 101 -0.44 2.81 -19.98
CA ALA A 101 -1.30 2.81 -21.17
C ALA A 101 -1.03 4.02 -22.08
N HIS A 102 -0.55 5.13 -21.51
CA HIS A 102 -0.11 6.32 -22.24
C HIS A 102 1.37 6.28 -22.67
N GLY A 103 2.06 5.15 -22.47
CA GLY A 103 3.46 5.00 -22.86
C GLY A 103 4.44 5.79 -21.98
N SER A 104 4.04 6.14 -20.75
CA SER A 104 4.84 6.94 -19.84
C SER A 104 5.12 6.14 -18.58
N LEU A 105 6.13 5.29 -18.66
CA LEU A 105 6.63 4.50 -17.54
C LEU A 105 8.15 4.47 -17.56
N ILE A 106 8.75 5.12 -16.58
CA ILE A 106 10.18 5.00 -16.31
C ILE A 106 10.38 3.93 -15.24
N VAL A 107 11.40 3.08 -15.41
CA VAL A 107 11.72 1.98 -14.48
C VAL A 107 11.87 2.44 -13.02
N VAL A 108 12.36 3.67 -12.82
CA VAL A 108 12.46 4.30 -11.49
C VAL A 108 11.11 4.45 -10.80
N GLU A 109 10.06 4.86 -11.52
CA GLU A 109 8.71 4.93 -10.96
C GLU A 109 8.26 3.53 -10.51
N TRP A 110 8.42 2.52 -11.39
CA TRP A 110 8.02 1.16 -11.05
C TRP A 110 8.77 0.62 -9.82
N TRP A 111 10.07 0.90 -9.73
CA TRP A 111 10.89 0.51 -8.58
C TRP A 111 10.35 1.11 -7.29
N ILE A 112 10.03 2.41 -7.29
CA ILE A 112 9.44 3.09 -6.13
C ILE A 112 8.08 2.48 -5.77
N VAL A 113 7.20 2.31 -6.75
CA VAL A 113 5.87 1.71 -6.58
C VAL A 113 5.97 0.30 -6.00
N TYR A 114 6.90 -0.52 -6.50
CA TYR A 114 7.13 -1.87 -5.98
C TYR A 114 7.51 -1.86 -4.50
N PHE A 115 8.50 -1.04 -4.08
CA PHE A 115 8.89 -0.97 -2.68
C PHE A 115 7.77 -0.41 -1.78
N MET A 116 7.03 0.60 -2.24
CA MET A 116 5.90 1.17 -1.50
C MET A 116 4.74 0.20 -1.32
N THR A 117 4.32 -0.45 -2.41
CA THR A 117 3.07 -1.23 -2.42
C THR A 117 3.27 -2.68 -2.05
N PHE A 118 4.45 -3.26 -2.31
CA PHE A 118 4.77 -4.65 -1.98
C PHE A 118 5.60 -4.74 -0.70
N VAL A 119 6.80 -4.17 -0.67
CA VAL A 119 7.75 -4.41 0.44
C VAL A 119 7.29 -3.78 1.76
N LEU A 120 6.87 -2.51 1.75
CA LEU A 120 6.34 -1.83 2.93
C LEU A 120 5.07 -2.50 3.49
N THR A 121 4.25 -3.09 2.62
CA THR A 121 3.02 -3.79 3.02
C THR A 121 3.27 -5.22 3.50
N LEU A 122 4.49 -5.77 3.39
CA LEU A 122 4.87 -7.03 4.07
C LEU A 122 4.70 -6.93 5.59
N GLY A 123 4.82 -5.70 6.14
CA GLY A 123 4.46 -5.35 7.51
C GLY A 123 3.02 -5.71 7.92
N PHE A 124 2.15 -5.94 6.94
CA PHE A 124 0.74 -6.20 7.19
C PHE A 124 0.44 -7.68 7.38
N VAL A 125 1.40 -8.58 7.15
CA VAL A 125 1.21 -10.00 7.44
C VAL A 125 0.96 -10.16 8.95
N PRO A 126 -0.18 -10.75 9.36
CA PRO A 126 -0.51 -10.91 10.76
C PRO A 126 0.49 -11.84 11.44
N VAL A 127 0.97 -11.37 12.59
CA VAL A 127 2.00 -12.04 13.36
C VAL A 127 1.46 -13.20 14.21
N ASN A 128 0.15 -13.22 14.44
CA ASN A 128 -0.51 -14.22 15.27
C ASN A 128 -1.39 -15.11 14.36
N THR A 129 -1.36 -16.42 14.58
CA THR A 129 -2.21 -17.41 13.89
C THR A 129 -3.71 -17.12 14.05
N VAL A 130 -4.11 -16.54 15.18
CA VAL A 130 -5.48 -16.04 15.43
C VAL A 130 -5.81 -14.87 14.50
N LEU A 131 -4.89 -13.92 14.34
CA LEU A 131 -5.02 -12.81 13.38
C LEU A 131 -4.85 -13.27 11.91
N LEU A 132 -4.29 -14.44 11.66
CA LEU A 132 -4.28 -15.04 10.33
C LEU A 132 -5.67 -15.60 9.94
N LYS A 133 -6.46 -15.99 10.95
CA LYS A 133 -7.85 -16.48 10.81
C LYS A 133 -8.89 -15.36 10.73
N ARG A 134 -8.56 -14.12 11.12
CA ARG A 134 -9.46 -12.95 11.09
C ARG A 134 -8.75 -11.68 10.60
N PRO A 135 -9.35 -10.83 9.76
CA PRO A 135 -10.36 -11.08 8.72
C PRO A 135 -9.74 -11.70 7.45
N ILE A 136 -10.25 -12.87 7.05
CA ILE A 136 -9.79 -13.61 5.86
C ILE A 136 -9.81 -12.75 4.58
N TYR A 137 -10.76 -11.83 4.45
CA TYR A 137 -10.92 -10.99 3.26
C TYR A 137 -9.78 -9.98 3.08
N ASN A 138 -9.25 -9.38 4.15
CA ASN A 138 -8.17 -8.40 4.02
C ASN A 138 -6.88 -9.06 3.52
N LEU A 139 -6.58 -10.27 4.00
CA LEU A 139 -5.41 -11.01 3.53
C LEU A 139 -5.58 -11.51 2.11
N GLY A 140 -6.78 -11.95 1.76
CA GLY A 140 -7.11 -12.26 0.37
C GLY A 140 -6.92 -11.04 -0.52
N PHE A 141 -7.45 -9.89 -0.13
CA PHE A 141 -7.30 -8.67 -0.92
C PHE A 141 -5.85 -8.20 -1.06
N LEU A 142 -5.08 -8.23 0.04
CA LEU A 142 -3.64 -7.93 0.01
C LEU A 142 -2.90 -8.84 -0.97
N GLY A 143 -3.18 -10.14 -0.92
CA GLY A 143 -2.55 -11.09 -1.82
C GLY A 143 -2.96 -10.91 -3.29
N LEU A 144 -4.20 -10.46 -3.57
CA LEU A 144 -4.59 -10.05 -4.93
C LEU A 144 -3.77 -8.85 -5.43
N LEU A 145 -3.60 -7.83 -4.59
CA LEU A 145 -2.77 -6.67 -4.92
C LEU A 145 -1.32 -7.08 -5.17
N TRP A 146 -0.76 -7.96 -4.34
CA TRP A 146 0.59 -8.49 -4.51
C TRP A 146 0.75 -9.33 -5.78
N SER A 147 -0.22 -10.19 -6.10
CA SER A 147 -0.22 -10.93 -7.36
C SER A 147 -0.20 -9.99 -8.56
N MET A 148 -0.98 -8.91 -8.52
CA MET A 148 -1.05 -7.95 -9.61
C MET A 148 0.31 -7.29 -9.88
N ILE A 149 1.00 -6.79 -8.85
CA ILE A 149 2.32 -6.16 -9.03
C ILE A 149 3.39 -7.17 -9.45
N ILE A 150 3.33 -8.41 -8.96
CA ILE A 150 4.26 -9.49 -9.34
C ILE A 150 4.12 -9.84 -10.83
N PHE A 151 2.89 -10.02 -11.31
CA PHE A 151 2.67 -10.30 -12.74
C PHE A 151 3.07 -9.12 -13.63
N ALA A 152 2.77 -7.90 -13.20
CA ALA A 152 3.16 -6.70 -13.92
C ALA A 152 4.69 -6.51 -13.95
N ALA A 153 5.43 -6.96 -12.93
CA ALA A 153 6.89 -6.95 -12.94
C ALA A 153 7.47 -7.82 -14.05
N CYS A 154 6.85 -8.97 -14.38
CA CYS A 154 7.27 -9.78 -15.52
C CYS A 154 7.14 -9.00 -16.84
N TRP A 155 5.98 -8.38 -17.08
CA TRP A 155 5.82 -7.53 -18.26
C TRP A 155 6.82 -6.36 -18.27
N LEU A 156 7.07 -5.72 -17.13
CA LEU A 156 8.02 -4.61 -17.03
C LEU A 156 9.41 -5.02 -17.51
N TRP A 157 9.98 -6.10 -16.95
CA TRP A 157 11.37 -6.46 -17.24
C TRP A 157 11.59 -6.93 -18.68
N PHE A 158 10.56 -7.52 -19.30
CA PHE A 158 10.63 -7.95 -20.70
C PHE A 158 10.32 -6.84 -21.71
N LYS A 159 9.44 -5.89 -21.37
CA LYS A 159 8.92 -4.87 -22.31
C LYS A 159 8.93 -3.47 -21.73
N GLY A 160 8.43 -3.30 -20.50
CA GLY A 160 8.25 -1.98 -19.88
C GLY A 160 9.54 -1.17 -19.70
N VAL A 161 10.69 -1.81 -19.51
CA VAL A 161 12.00 -1.14 -19.38
C VAL A 161 12.36 -0.31 -20.61
N ASP A 162 11.88 -0.69 -21.80
CA ASP A 162 12.26 -0.05 -23.06
C ASP A 162 11.31 1.08 -23.50
N ILE A 163 10.19 1.31 -22.80
CA ILE A 163 9.12 2.21 -23.27
C ILE A 163 9.56 3.68 -23.26
N ASP A 164 10.12 4.14 -22.14
CA ASP A 164 10.58 5.51 -21.96
C ASP A 164 12.09 5.50 -21.69
N HIS A 165 12.85 4.87 -22.59
CA HIS A 165 14.32 4.94 -22.55
C HIS A 165 14.79 6.14 -23.38
N LYS A 166 15.65 6.97 -22.79
CA LYS A 166 16.26 8.12 -23.46
C LYS A 166 17.76 7.89 -23.62
N ASP A 167 18.23 7.83 -24.86
CA ASP A 167 19.64 7.63 -25.17
C ASP A 167 20.52 8.67 -24.46
N GLY A 168 21.57 8.19 -23.80
CA GLY A 168 22.50 9.04 -23.04
C GLY A 168 22.05 9.36 -21.60
N CYS A 169 20.81 9.05 -21.22
CA CYS A 169 20.33 9.23 -19.86
C CYS A 169 20.41 7.92 -19.05
N MET A 170 21.45 7.82 -18.23
CA MET A 170 21.64 6.64 -17.37
C MET A 170 20.70 6.67 -16.16
N VAL A 171 19.69 5.80 -16.18
CA VAL A 171 18.77 5.59 -15.07
C VAL A 171 19.37 4.59 -14.07
N LYS A 172 19.42 4.97 -12.78
CA LYS A 172 20.09 4.18 -11.74
C LYS A 172 19.15 3.84 -10.59
N VAL A 173 18.97 2.57 -10.27
CA VAL A 173 18.22 2.16 -9.07
C VAL A 173 19.17 1.96 -7.89
N PHE A 174 18.69 2.25 -6.68
CA PHE A 174 19.39 1.85 -5.46
C PHE A 174 18.98 0.41 -5.12
N LEU A 175 19.94 -0.45 -4.79
CA LEU A 175 19.69 -1.81 -4.36
C LEU A 175 20.75 -2.22 -3.32
N PHE A 176 20.31 -2.59 -2.11
CA PHE A 176 21.16 -3.04 -1.00
C PHE A 176 22.48 -2.24 -0.85
N PHE A 177 22.40 -0.91 -0.84
CA PHE A 177 23.54 0.02 -0.71
C PHE A 177 24.38 0.30 -1.97
N PHE A 178 24.06 -0.32 -3.11
CA PHE A 178 24.75 -0.08 -4.38
C PHE A 178 23.85 0.66 -5.38
N LYS A 179 24.49 1.45 -6.25
CA LYS A 179 23.82 2.09 -7.39
C LYS A 179 23.97 1.17 -8.60
N VAL A 180 22.85 0.72 -9.14
CA VAL A 180 22.81 -0.18 -10.28
C VAL A 180 22.26 0.55 -11.48
N ASN A 181 22.99 0.53 -12.60
CA ASN A 181 22.46 1.03 -13.87
C ASN A 181 21.46 0.00 -14.43
N VAL A 182 20.22 0.45 -14.67
CA VAL A 182 19.14 -0.37 -15.22
C VAL A 182 19.47 -0.88 -16.62
N ASP A 183 20.23 -0.11 -17.39
CA ASP A 183 20.60 -0.44 -18.78
C ASP A 183 21.69 -1.53 -18.87
N ASN A 184 22.25 -1.94 -17.73
CA ASN A 184 23.25 -3.01 -17.72
C ASN A 184 22.58 -4.35 -18.09
N LYS A 185 22.92 -4.89 -19.26
CA LYS A 185 22.39 -6.15 -19.79
C LYS A 185 22.40 -7.29 -18.78
N LYS A 186 23.47 -7.43 -17.99
CA LYS A 186 23.57 -8.51 -16.98
C LYS A 186 22.51 -8.36 -15.88
N TRP A 187 22.30 -7.12 -15.43
CA TRP A 187 21.29 -6.82 -14.42
C TRP A 187 19.88 -7.04 -14.95
N ARG A 188 19.62 -6.58 -16.17
CA ARG A 188 18.34 -6.80 -16.84
C ARG A 188 18.01 -8.30 -16.95
N THR A 189 18.95 -9.13 -17.41
CA THR A 189 18.74 -10.59 -17.49
C THR A 189 18.44 -11.23 -16.13
N ILE A 190 19.09 -10.77 -15.05
CA ILE A 190 18.80 -11.27 -13.69
C ILE A 190 17.35 -10.96 -13.30
N PHE A 191 16.88 -9.74 -13.56
CA PHE A 191 15.50 -9.36 -13.24
C PHE A 191 14.47 -10.02 -14.15
N GLU A 192 14.77 -10.24 -15.43
CA GLU A 192 13.94 -11.02 -16.35
C GLU A 192 13.74 -12.45 -15.80
N ILE A 193 14.82 -13.15 -15.45
CA ILE A 193 14.76 -14.50 -14.86
C ILE A 193 14.02 -14.47 -13.51
N GLY A 194 14.36 -13.51 -12.65
CA GLY A 194 13.72 -13.34 -11.34
C GLY A 194 12.22 -13.08 -11.46
N SER A 195 11.79 -12.36 -12.49
CA SER A 195 10.39 -12.05 -12.74
C SER A 195 9.59 -13.30 -13.15
N VAL A 196 10.17 -14.19 -13.95
CA VAL A 196 9.56 -15.49 -14.31
C VAL A 196 9.37 -16.35 -13.06
N ILE A 197 10.38 -16.44 -12.19
CA ILE A 197 10.28 -17.15 -10.90
C ILE A 197 9.18 -16.52 -10.04
N SER A 198 9.14 -15.18 -9.99
CA SER A 198 8.15 -14.45 -9.21
C SER A 198 6.72 -14.71 -9.70
N CYS A 199 6.47 -14.93 -11.00
CA CYS A 199 5.14 -15.28 -11.52
C CYS A 199 4.58 -16.57 -10.91
N PHE A 200 5.42 -17.57 -10.60
CA PHE A 200 4.97 -18.77 -9.89
C PHE A 200 4.52 -18.43 -8.47
N VAL A 201 5.28 -17.59 -7.76
CA VAL A 201 4.90 -17.08 -6.43
C VAL A 201 3.63 -16.25 -6.51
N GLY A 202 3.50 -15.38 -7.51
CA GLY A 202 2.31 -14.57 -7.78
C GLY A 202 1.08 -15.42 -8.06
N THR A 203 1.24 -16.55 -8.76
CA THR A 203 0.17 -17.53 -9.00
C THR A 203 -0.28 -18.20 -7.71
N ILE A 204 0.66 -18.60 -6.84
CA ILE A 204 0.33 -19.15 -5.52
C ILE A 204 -0.43 -18.10 -4.68
N PHE A 205 0.05 -16.85 -4.65
CA PHE A 205 -0.66 -15.77 -3.97
C PHE A 205 -2.06 -15.56 -4.52
N LEU A 206 -2.24 -15.60 -5.85
CA LEU A 206 -3.52 -15.40 -6.50
C LEU A 206 -4.51 -16.48 -6.09
N LEU A 207 -4.11 -17.75 -6.19
CA LEU A 207 -4.96 -18.90 -5.86
C LEU A 207 -5.35 -18.90 -4.37
N VAL A 208 -4.39 -18.68 -3.47
CA VAL A 208 -4.67 -18.61 -2.02
C VAL A 208 -5.60 -17.43 -1.71
N SER A 209 -5.41 -16.30 -2.38
CA SER A 209 -6.21 -15.10 -2.19
C SER A 209 -7.64 -15.25 -2.68
N LEU A 210 -7.82 -15.77 -3.90
CA LEU A 210 -9.14 -16.09 -4.46
C LEU A 210 -9.87 -17.10 -3.58
N PHE A 211 -9.19 -18.15 -3.12
CA PHE A 211 -9.77 -19.13 -2.22
C PHE A 211 -10.24 -18.51 -0.89
N ARG A 212 -9.44 -17.62 -0.30
CA ARG A 212 -9.80 -16.88 0.92
C ARG A 212 -11.02 -15.98 0.70
N VAL A 213 -11.04 -15.20 -0.37
CA VAL A 213 -12.17 -14.32 -0.72
C VAL A 213 -13.43 -15.14 -0.99
N TYR A 214 -13.31 -16.26 -1.72
CA TYR A 214 -14.38 -17.21 -1.97
C TYR A 214 -14.97 -17.77 -0.67
N ILE A 215 -14.12 -18.31 0.23
CA ILE A 215 -14.56 -18.80 1.55
C ILE A 215 -15.32 -17.72 2.31
N TYR A 216 -14.83 -16.49 2.31
CA TYR A 216 -15.49 -15.38 2.99
C TYR A 216 -16.86 -15.04 2.38
N ALA A 217 -16.95 -14.97 1.06
CA ALA A 217 -18.20 -14.67 0.35
C ALA A 217 -19.27 -15.75 0.60
N PHE A 218 -18.88 -17.04 0.62
CA PHE A 218 -19.82 -18.16 0.67
C PHE A 218 -20.11 -18.70 2.09
N ARG A 219 -19.23 -18.50 3.11
CA ARG A 219 -19.51 -18.96 4.50
C ARG A 219 -20.45 -18.03 5.29
N ARG A 220 -21.02 -17.00 4.67
CA ARG A 220 -21.70 -15.88 5.37
C ARG A 220 -23.15 -16.17 5.85
N LYS A 221 -23.47 -17.36 6.37
CA LYS A 221 -24.85 -17.59 6.88
C LYS A 221 -25.04 -18.48 8.11
N GLY A 222 -23.99 -19.02 8.74
CA GLY A 222 -24.19 -20.08 9.74
C GLY A 222 -23.71 -19.81 11.16
N ASP A 223 -22.52 -19.23 11.34
CA ASP A 223 -21.82 -19.39 12.62
C ASP A 223 -21.72 -18.08 13.39
N GLY A 224 -22.78 -17.76 14.13
CA GLY A 224 -22.77 -16.75 15.20
C GLY A 224 -22.01 -17.23 16.45
N ARG A 225 -21.24 -18.33 16.35
CA ARG A 225 -20.49 -18.88 17.47
C ARG A 225 -19.23 -18.04 17.66
N SER A 226 -19.30 -17.11 18.62
CA SER A 226 -18.14 -16.42 19.18
C SER A 226 -17.08 -17.46 19.56
N GLU A 227 -16.08 -17.66 18.70
CA GLU A 227 -14.92 -18.48 19.01
C GLU A 227 -14.30 -17.95 20.30
N GLY A 228 -14.31 -18.82 21.31
CA GLY A 228 -13.66 -18.57 22.59
C GLY A 228 -12.19 -18.23 22.35
N GLU A 229 -11.76 -17.18 23.02
CA GLU A 229 -10.40 -16.66 23.09
C GLU A 229 -9.49 -17.74 23.71
N SER A 230 -9.07 -18.72 22.91
CA SER A 230 -8.29 -19.87 23.37
C SER A 230 -6.83 -19.47 23.60
N ARG A 231 -6.57 -19.05 24.84
CA ARG A 231 -5.47 -19.40 25.77
C ARG A 231 -4.15 -20.02 25.25
N ASP A 232 -3.64 -19.63 24.08
CA ASP A 232 -2.31 -20.03 23.58
C ASP A 232 -1.35 -18.83 23.49
N GLU A 233 -1.11 -18.18 24.64
CA GLU A 233 -0.48 -16.85 24.71
C GLU A 233 1.06 -16.90 24.81
N LYS A 234 1.66 -18.01 25.31
CA LYS A 234 3.10 -18.05 25.64
C LYS A 234 4.00 -18.42 24.46
N GLY A 235 3.58 -19.31 23.56
CA GLY A 235 4.36 -19.67 22.37
C GLY A 235 4.49 -18.53 21.34
N SER A 236 3.67 -17.48 21.45
CA SER A 236 3.57 -16.41 20.46
C SER A 236 4.65 -15.33 20.61
N PHE A 237 5.26 -15.12 21.78
CA PHE A 237 6.08 -13.92 22.02
C PHE A 237 7.35 -13.86 21.16
N TYR A 238 8.15 -14.94 21.09
CA TYR A 238 9.38 -14.97 20.30
C TYR A 238 9.12 -14.85 18.80
N VAL A 239 8.12 -15.58 18.29
CA VAL A 239 7.68 -15.48 16.89
C VAL A 239 7.20 -14.06 16.60
N LYS A 240 6.49 -13.44 17.55
CA LYS A 240 6.00 -12.08 17.41
C LYS A 240 7.10 -11.04 17.36
N SER A 241 8.06 -11.16 18.27
CA SER A 241 9.24 -10.31 18.31
C SER A 241 10.08 -10.47 17.04
N GLY A 242 10.35 -11.71 16.61
CA GLY A 242 11.12 -12.00 15.40
C GLY A 242 10.46 -11.44 14.14
N LEU A 243 9.16 -11.64 13.97
CA LEU A 243 8.44 -11.10 12.81
C LEU A 243 8.38 -9.57 12.85
N THR A 244 8.20 -8.96 14.03
CA THR A 244 8.25 -7.50 14.17
C THR A 244 9.63 -6.97 13.78
N ALA A 245 10.72 -7.59 14.24
CA ALA A 245 12.08 -7.18 13.88
C ALA A 245 12.31 -7.28 12.35
N PHE A 246 11.82 -8.36 11.73
CA PHE A 246 11.82 -8.51 10.28
C PHE A 246 11.04 -7.39 9.59
N GLN A 247 9.83 -7.06 10.05
CA GLN A 247 9.01 -5.98 9.49
C GLN A 247 9.66 -4.60 9.65
N LEU A 248 10.34 -4.36 10.78
CA LEU A 248 11.09 -3.14 11.03
C LEU A 248 12.28 -3.02 10.06
N LEU A 249 13.05 -4.10 9.90
CA LEU A 249 14.20 -4.14 9.01
C LEU A 249 13.79 -3.91 7.55
N PHE A 250 12.82 -4.67 7.05
CA PHE A 250 12.38 -4.56 5.66
C PHE A 250 11.69 -3.23 5.36
N GLY A 251 10.91 -2.70 6.32
CA GLY A 251 10.32 -1.37 6.20
C GLY A 251 11.39 -0.27 6.11
N ALA A 252 12.38 -0.30 7.01
CA ALA A 252 13.49 0.66 6.99
C ALA A 252 14.31 0.58 5.69
N ILE A 253 14.65 -0.64 5.25
CA ILE A 253 15.31 -0.86 3.96
C ILE A 253 14.46 -0.30 2.82
N SER A 254 13.15 -0.56 2.81
CA SER A 254 12.25 -0.08 1.77
C SER A 254 12.20 1.44 1.68
N ILE A 255 12.07 2.13 2.82
CA ILE A 255 12.12 3.60 2.88
C ILE A 255 13.44 4.11 2.31
N LEU A 256 14.56 3.50 2.73
CA LEU A 256 15.88 3.85 2.21
C LEU A 256 15.99 3.63 0.69
N GLN A 257 15.44 2.52 0.16
CA GLN A 257 15.44 2.25 -1.29
C GLN A 257 14.68 3.32 -2.06
N ILE A 258 13.51 3.74 -1.57
CA ILE A 258 12.67 4.76 -2.21
C ILE A 258 13.39 6.11 -2.22
N GLU A 259 13.81 6.59 -1.06
CA GLU A 259 14.41 7.93 -0.93
C GLU A 259 15.74 8.03 -1.68
N MET A 260 16.59 7.00 -1.61
CA MET A 260 17.87 7.01 -2.31
C MET A 260 17.69 6.87 -3.82
N THR A 261 16.74 6.08 -4.30
CA THR A 261 16.45 5.98 -5.74
C THR A 261 15.97 7.33 -6.28
N MET A 262 15.10 8.04 -5.57
CA MET A 262 14.66 9.38 -5.97
C MET A 262 15.83 10.38 -5.98
N LYS A 263 16.66 10.36 -4.94
CA LYS A 263 17.83 11.25 -4.84
C LYS A 263 18.87 10.98 -5.93
N ILE A 264 19.12 9.71 -6.27
CA ILE A 264 20.13 9.33 -7.27
C ILE A 264 19.73 9.79 -8.67
N ASN A 265 18.44 9.77 -9.00
CA ASN A 265 17.94 10.17 -10.33
C ASN A 265 17.45 11.62 -10.38
N ASN A 266 17.62 12.40 -9.30
CA ASN A 266 17.12 13.78 -9.18
C ASN A 266 15.65 13.89 -9.62
N VAL A 267 14.81 12.96 -9.14
CA VAL A 267 13.39 12.91 -9.54
C VAL A 267 12.69 14.14 -8.98
N ASP A 268 12.21 15.00 -9.88
CA ASP A 268 11.47 16.19 -9.54
C ASP A 268 9.98 15.89 -9.43
N VAL A 269 9.44 16.04 -8.22
CA VAL A 269 8.01 15.89 -7.91
C VAL A 269 7.38 17.20 -7.43
N SER A 270 8.06 18.34 -7.64
CA SER A 270 7.63 19.66 -7.16
C SER A 270 6.38 20.20 -7.87
N ALA A 271 6.00 19.61 -9.00
CA ALA A 271 4.83 20.00 -9.79
C ALA A 271 3.49 19.91 -9.04
N SER A 272 3.44 19.15 -7.94
CA SER A 272 2.24 19.02 -7.10
C SER A 272 2.66 19.25 -5.64
N PRO A 273 2.26 20.37 -5.02
CA PRO A 273 2.57 20.62 -3.62
C PRO A 273 1.75 19.68 -2.71
N LEU A 274 2.17 19.51 -1.45
CA LEU A 274 1.47 18.67 -0.46
C LEU A 274 -0.01 19.06 -0.25
N VAL A 275 -0.36 20.32 -0.57
CA VAL A 275 -1.74 20.84 -0.48
C VAL A 275 -2.66 20.37 -1.61
N SER A 276 -2.12 19.71 -2.66
CA SER A 276 -2.97 19.11 -3.70
C SER A 276 -3.80 17.98 -3.12
N SER A 277 -5.03 17.81 -3.60
CA SER A 277 -5.96 16.80 -3.08
C SER A 277 -5.41 15.37 -3.20
N GLY A 278 -4.73 15.06 -4.31
CA GLY A 278 -4.07 13.78 -4.55
C GLY A 278 -2.99 13.41 -3.53
N GLN A 279 -2.38 14.41 -2.87
CA GLN A 279 -1.35 14.20 -1.86
C GLN A 279 -1.86 14.38 -0.43
N LEU A 280 -2.72 15.38 -0.21
CA LEU A 280 -3.25 15.73 1.09
C LEU A 280 -4.12 14.60 1.66
N ILE A 281 -4.97 13.99 0.82
CA ILE A 281 -5.89 12.93 1.27
C ILE A 281 -5.09 11.73 1.80
N PRO A 282 -4.16 11.10 1.04
CA PRO A 282 -3.33 10.02 1.58
C PRO A 282 -2.58 10.44 2.84
N PHE A 283 -1.96 11.62 2.84
CA PHE A 283 -1.19 12.09 3.99
C PHE A 283 -2.03 12.17 5.28
N VAL A 284 -3.23 12.75 5.20
CA VAL A 284 -4.18 12.83 6.32
C VAL A 284 -4.62 11.43 6.76
N MET A 285 -4.89 10.51 5.82
CA MET A 285 -5.24 9.11 6.18
C MET A 285 -4.11 8.42 6.95
N GLY A 286 -2.85 8.66 6.59
CA GLY A 286 -1.68 8.16 7.30
C GLY A 286 -1.63 8.67 8.75
N ILE A 287 -1.81 9.99 8.95
CA ILE A 287 -1.84 10.62 10.28
C ILE A 287 -2.99 10.06 11.10
N CYS A 288 -4.21 10.05 10.57
CA CYS A 288 -5.39 9.56 11.28
C CYS A 288 -5.24 8.10 11.72
N THR A 289 -4.64 7.26 10.87
CA THR A 289 -4.37 5.85 11.20
C THR A 289 -3.39 5.75 12.37
N LEU A 290 -2.30 6.53 12.36
CA LEU A 290 -1.32 6.53 13.45
C LEU A 290 -1.94 7.03 14.78
N VAL A 291 -2.69 8.13 14.73
CA VAL A 291 -3.37 8.69 15.92
C VAL A 291 -4.38 7.70 16.50
N ALA A 292 -5.17 7.03 15.65
CA ALA A 292 -6.15 6.03 16.10
C ALA A 292 -5.49 4.86 16.84
N VAL A 293 -4.31 4.41 16.38
CA VAL A 293 -3.53 3.35 17.02
C VAL A 293 -3.06 3.76 18.41
N PHE A 294 -2.48 4.96 18.55
CA PHE A 294 -2.04 5.45 19.85
C PHE A 294 -3.20 5.69 20.81
N ALA A 295 -4.28 6.33 20.35
CA ALA A 295 -5.48 6.56 21.15
C ALA A 295 -6.08 5.24 21.67
N ALA A 296 -6.16 4.22 20.84
CA ALA A 296 -6.60 2.89 21.24
C ALA A 296 -5.64 2.23 22.24
N GLY A 297 -4.32 2.38 22.03
CA GLY A 297 -3.29 1.92 22.96
C GLY A 297 -3.43 2.53 24.36
N PHE A 298 -3.56 3.86 24.44
CA PHE A 298 -3.78 4.57 25.71
C PHE A 298 -5.07 4.12 26.42
N LYS A 299 -6.16 3.94 25.67
CA LYS A 299 -7.42 3.43 26.21
C LYS A 299 -7.27 2.02 26.79
N ASN A 300 -6.48 1.16 26.15
CA ASN A 300 -6.23 -0.21 26.63
C ASN A 300 -5.38 -0.21 27.91
N MET A 301 -4.39 0.68 28.02
CA MET A 301 -3.56 0.80 29.24
C MET A 301 -4.40 1.22 30.45
N ARG A 302 -5.21 2.29 30.33
CA ARG A 302 -6.10 2.75 31.42
C ARG A 302 -7.08 1.68 31.88
N ARG A 303 -7.59 0.84 30.96
CA ARG A 303 -8.48 -0.27 31.31
C ARG A 303 -7.78 -1.33 32.17
N LYS A 304 -6.51 -1.62 31.89
CA LYS A 304 -5.72 -2.59 32.68
C LYS A 304 -5.43 -2.07 34.08
N GLU A 305 -5.10 -0.78 34.20
CA GLU A 305 -4.90 -0.11 35.49
C GLU A 305 -6.17 -0.20 36.36
N ASN A 306 -7.32 0.21 35.81
CA ASN A 306 -8.59 0.15 36.54
C ASN A 306 -8.97 -1.27 36.97
N ALA A 307 -8.71 -2.27 36.12
CA ALA A 307 -8.99 -3.68 36.45
C ALA A 307 -8.09 -4.19 37.58
N SER A 308 -6.80 -3.82 37.57
CA SER A 308 -5.86 -4.15 38.63
C SER A 308 -6.28 -3.54 39.97
N SER A 309 -6.73 -2.27 39.98
CA SER A 309 -7.20 -1.61 41.20
C SER A 309 -8.48 -2.22 41.76
N SER A 310 -9.40 -2.68 40.91
CA SER A 310 -10.64 -3.34 41.38
C SER A 310 -10.42 -4.74 41.97
N GLY A 311 -9.37 -5.45 41.54
CA GLY A 311 -9.06 -6.80 42.05
C GLY A 311 -8.51 -6.80 43.47
N THR A 312 -7.83 -5.74 43.89
CA THR A 312 -7.18 -5.64 45.22
C THR A 312 -8.15 -5.30 46.35
N LEU A 313 -9.33 -4.75 46.05
CA LEU A 313 -10.35 -4.42 47.06
C LEU A 313 -11.30 -5.59 47.39
N GLY A 314 -11.23 -6.70 46.65
CA GLY A 314 -12.13 -7.85 46.79
C GLY A 314 -11.51 -9.07 47.47
N SER A 315 -10.29 -8.96 48.02
CA SER A 315 -9.54 -10.02 48.72
C SER A 315 -9.20 -9.59 50.13
#